data_AF-A0A933L2G0-F1
#
_entry.id   AF-A0A933L2G0-F1
#
_cell.length_a   1.000
_cell.length_b   1.000
_cell.length_c   1.000
_cell.angle_alpha   90.00
_cell.angle_beta   90.00
_cell.angle_gamma   90.00
#
_symmetry.space_group_name_H-M   'P 1'
#
loop_
_entity.id
_entity.type
_entity.pdbx_description
1 polymer ?
#
loop_
_entity_poly.entity_id
_entity_poly.type
_entity_poly.pdbx_seq_one_letter_code
_entity_poly.pdbx_strand_id
1 'polypeptide(L)'
;MADLGEELAAEGIARASEAQERVKPLSLEQALDIIFCLALTRDFFDADDVHEYLLAHGLPDLENPGAWGGLWRRAKGKWIEPVTDSEQWRKSSRPSQHAKPLPLYRSLVVGDC
;
A
#
# COMPACT_ATOMS: atom_id res chain seq x y z
N MET A 1 48.04 -15.52 1.40
CA MET A 1 47.42 -14.35 2.04
C MET A 1 46.12 -14.15 1.30
N ALA A 2 45.01 -14.60 1.89
CA ALA A 2 43.69 -14.43 1.28
C ALA A 2 43.36 -12.93 1.24
N ASP A 3 42.84 -12.49 0.11
CA ASP A 3 42.68 -11.10 -0.27
C ASP A 3 41.52 -10.48 0.52
N LEU A 4 41.79 -9.43 1.30
CA LEU A 4 40.80 -8.74 2.15
C LEU A 4 39.58 -8.26 1.34
N GLY A 5 39.76 -8.04 0.03
CA GLY A 5 38.67 -7.71 -0.89
C GLY A 5 37.66 -8.85 -1.12
N GLU A 6 38.10 -10.11 -1.03
CA GLU A 6 37.25 -11.29 -1.22
C GLU A 6 36.34 -11.51 0.01
N GLU A 7 36.86 -11.24 1.20
CA GLU A 7 36.14 -11.34 2.47
C GLU A 7 35.06 -10.23 2.59
N LEU A 8 35.39 -8.99 2.21
CA LEU A 8 34.44 -7.88 2.17
C LEU A 8 33.35 -8.05 1.09
N ALA A 9 33.69 -8.66 -0.05
CA ALA A 9 32.71 -8.97 -1.10
C ALA A 9 31.74 -10.07 -0.64
N ALA A 10 32.23 -11.10 0.05
CA ALA A 10 31.39 -12.16 0.62
C ALA A 10 30.43 -11.62 1.70
N GLU A 11 30.91 -10.72 2.58
CA GLU A 11 30.06 -10.04 3.57
C GLU A 11 28.99 -9.14 2.93
N GLY A 12 29.33 -8.43 1.85
CA GLY A 12 28.38 -7.62 1.08
C GLY A 12 27.29 -8.46 0.41
N ILE A 13 27.65 -9.61 -0.15
CA ILE A 13 26.71 -10.55 -0.80
C ILE A 13 25.82 -11.24 0.25
N ALA A 14 26.37 -11.58 1.42
CA ALA A 14 25.61 -12.15 2.54
C ALA A 14 24.57 -11.17 3.08
N ARG A 15 24.93 -9.90 3.33
CA ARG A 15 23.98 -8.86 3.77
C ARG A 15 22.93 -8.52 2.71
N ALA A 16 23.31 -8.52 1.43
CA ALA A 16 22.33 -8.34 0.35
C ALA A 16 21.36 -9.53 0.26
N SER A 17 21.85 -10.76 0.46
CA SER A 17 21.00 -11.97 0.50
C SER A 17 20.09 -12.00 1.73
N GLU A 18 20.56 -11.59 2.90
CA GLU A 18 19.74 -11.46 4.12
C GLU A 18 18.69 -10.35 3.99
N ALA A 19 19.01 -9.23 3.32
CA ALA A 19 18.02 -8.19 3.00
C ALA A 19 17.00 -8.67 1.95
N GLN A 20 17.38 -9.62 1.10
CA GLN A 20 16.51 -10.25 0.10
C GLN A 20 15.70 -11.42 0.68
N GLU A 21 16.09 -11.95 1.84
CA GLU A 21 15.29 -12.89 2.63
C GLU A 21 14.07 -12.17 3.23
N ARG A 22 13.03 -12.09 2.39
CA ARG A 22 11.61 -12.09 2.75
C ARG A 22 11.04 -10.76 3.25
N VAL A 23 11.07 -9.75 2.38
CA VAL A 23 9.91 -8.83 2.33
C VAL A 23 8.73 -9.64 1.76
N LYS A 24 8.01 -10.35 2.64
CA LYS A 24 6.83 -11.13 2.24
C LYS A 24 5.74 -10.17 1.77
N PRO A 25 5.08 -10.42 0.63
CA PRO A 25 3.93 -9.61 0.22
C PRO A 25 2.88 -9.52 1.32
N LEU A 26 2.13 -8.42 1.33
CA LEU A 26 1.02 -8.25 2.28
C LEU A 26 0.02 -9.40 2.15
N SER A 27 -0.48 -9.87 3.29
CA SER A 27 -1.68 -10.71 3.29
C SER A 27 -2.92 -9.89 2.95
N LEU A 28 -3.96 -10.54 2.44
CA LEU A 28 -5.24 -9.86 2.15
C LEU A 28 -5.89 -9.26 3.40
N GLU A 29 -5.65 -9.87 4.58
CA GLU A 29 -6.15 -9.38 5.86
C GLU A 29 -5.44 -8.08 6.26
N GLN A 30 -4.10 -8.07 6.22
CA GLN A 30 -3.32 -6.86 6.48
C GLN A 30 -3.65 -5.73 5.51
N ALA A 31 -3.88 -6.06 4.23
CA ALA A 31 -4.30 -5.08 3.23
C ALA A 31 -5.71 -4.52 3.49
N LEU A 32 -6.63 -5.31 4.05
CA LEU A 32 -7.93 -4.80 4.52
C LEU A 32 -7.78 -3.92 5.76
N ASP A 33 -6.91 -4.31 6.69
CA ASP A 33 -6.64 -3.52 7.89
C ASP A 33 -6.10 -2.13 7.51
N ILE A 34 -5.24 -2.02 6.49
CA ILE A 34 -4.78 -0.72 5.98
C ILE A 34 -5.93 0.16 5.50
N ILE A 35 -6.90 -0.41 4.76
CA ILE A 35 -8.08 0.35 4.31
C ILE A 35 -8.91 0.80 5.52
N PHE A 36 -9.04 -0.04 6.55
CA PHE A 36 -9.73 0.29 7.77
C PHE A 36 -9.00 1.41 8.56
N CYS A 37 -7.67 1.34 8.70
CA CYS A 37 -6.87 2.37 9.35
C CYS A 37 -6.98 3.72 8.63
N LEU A 38 -6.96 3.71 7.30
CA LEU A 38 -7.16 4.92 6.50
C LEU A 38 -8.57 5.49 6.67
N ALA A 39 -9.60 4.64 6.73
CA ALA A 39 -10.96 5.08 7.01
C ALA A 39 -11.11 5.68 8.40
N LEU A 40 -10.40 5.18 9.41
CA LEU A 40 -10.42 5.76 10.75
C LEU A 40 -9.72 7.12 10.82
N THR A 41 -8.65 7.32 10.05
CA THR A 41 -7.79 8.51 10.15
C THR A 41 -8.09 9.60 9.12
N ARG A 42 -8.87 9.30 8.08
CA ARG A 42 -9.17 10.22 6.98
C ARG A 42 -10.64 10.17 6.58
N ASP A 43 -11.24 11.36 6.47
CA ASP A 43 -12.62 11.48 5.96
C ASP A 43 -12.74 11.06 4.50
N PHE A 44 -11.69 11.29 3.70
CA PHE A 44 -11.66 10.97 2.28
C PHE A 44 -10.28 10.45 1.85
N PHE A 45 -10.24 9.37 1.08
CA PHE A 45 -8.99 8.80 0.57
C PHE A 45 -9.17 7.96 -0.71
N ASP A 46 -8.07 7.68 -1.39
CA ASP A 46 -8.01 6.92 -2.64
C ASP A 46 -6.86 5.88 -2.67
N ALA A 47 -6.54 5.33 -3.84
CA ALA A 47 -5.51 4.32 -3.99
C ALA A 47 -4.06 4.85 -3.86
N ASP A 48 -3.81 6.14 -4.09
CA ASP A 48 -2.51 6.75 -3.79
C ASP A 48 -2.29 6.84 -2.29
N ASP A 49 -3.34 7.14 -1.52
CA ASP A 49 -3.27 7.20 -0.06
C ASP A 49 -2.90 5.84 0.56
N VAL A 50 -3.39 4.73 -0.01
CA VAL A 50 -2.94 3.37 0.36
C VAL A 50 -1.45 3.20 0.10
N HIS A 51 -0.96 3.61 -1.06
CA HIS A 51 0.45 3.47 -1.39
C HIS A 51 1.36 4.33 -0.51
N GLU A 52 0.96 5.56 -0.21
CA GLU A 52 1.65 6.42 0.74
C GLU A 52 1.73 5.78 2.12
N TYR A 53 0.65 5.14 2.58
CA TYR A 53 0.64 4.39 3.83
C TYR A 53 1.66 3.24 3.81
N LEU A 54 1.70 2.46 2.72
CA LEU A 54 2.67 1.36 2.57
C LEU A 54 4.11 1.87 2.67
N LEU A 55 4.44 2.93 1.94
CA LEU A 55 5.76 3.54 1.94
C LEU A 55 6.14 4.09 3.32
N ALA A 56 5.23 4.82 3.98
CA ALA A 56 5.45 5.41 5.29
C ALA A 56 5.72 4.36 6.38
N HIS A 57 5.14 3.16 6.24
CA HIS A 57 5.28 2.07 7.20
C HIS A 57 6.30 1.00 6.77
N GLY A 58 6.99 1.19 5.65
CA GLY A 58 7.94 0.20 5.11
C GLY A 58 7.28 -1.14 4.76
N LEU A 59 5.99 -1.12 4.43
CA LEU A 59 5.22 -2.32 4.08
C LEU A 59 5.35 -2.63 2.58
N PRO A 60 5.46 -3.91 2.21
CA PRO A 60 5.38 -4.32 0.82
C PRO A 60 3.99 -4.14 0.25
N ASP A 61 3.88 -4.21 -1.07
CA ASP A 61 2.58 -4.32 -1.74
C ASP A 61 2.05 -5.78 -1.70
N LEU A 62 0.84 -5.97 -2.21
CA LEU A 62 0.28 -7.29 -2.52
C LEU A 62 1.07 -7.97 -3.64
N GLU A 63 1.12 -9.31 -3.60
CA GLU A 63 1.74 -10.10 -4.67
C GLU A 63 1.07 -9.84 -6.04
N ASN A 64 -0.25 -9.65 -6.03
CA ASN A 64 -1.02 -9.24 -7.18
C ASN A 64 -1.67 -7.88 -6.92
N PRO A 65 -1.14 -6.76 -7.47
CA PRO A 65 -1.69 -5.43 -7.29
C PRO A 65 -3.16 -5.29 -7.73
N GLY A 66 -3.64 -6.12 -8.67
CA GLY A 66 -5.04 -6.14 -9.09
C GLY A 66 -6.01 -6.57 -7.98
N ALA A 67 -5.51 -7.24 -6.93
CA ALA A 67 -6.32 -7.69 -5.80
C ALA A 67 -6.89 -6.53 -4.96
N TRP A 68 -6.26 -5.34 -4.98
CA TRP A 68 -6.76 -4.14 -4.31
C TRP A 68 -8.21 -3.83 -4.69
N GLY A 69 -8.59 -3.99 -5.96
CA GLY A 69 -9.98 -3.78 -6.42
C GLY A 69 -11.00 -4.72 -5.76
N GLY A 70 -10.58 -5.92 -5.34
CA GLY A 70 -11.40 -6.83 -4.53
C GLY A 70 -11.55 -6.33 -3.08
N LEU A 71 -10.49 -5.78 -2.51
CA LEU A 71 -10.46 -5.27 -1.15
C LEU A 71 -11.33 -4.02 -0.98
N TRP A 72 -11.24 -3.06 -1.92
CA TRP A 72 -12.13 -1.90 -1.96
C TRP A 72 -13.62 -2.31 -1.97
N ARG A 73 -13.97 -3.33 -2.77
CA ARG A 73 -15.35 -3.86 -2.81
C ARG A 73 -15.77 -4.51 -1.49
N ARG A 74 -14.85 -5.14 -0.77
CA ARG A 74 -15.13 -5.80 0.52
C ARG A 74 -15.26 -4.80 1.67
N ALA A 75 -14.55 -3.67 1.62
CA ALA A 75 -14.65 -2.57 2.57
C ALA A 75 -15.88 -1.66 2.31
N LYS A 76 -16.35 -1.59 1.05
CA LYS A 76 -17.49 -0.77 0.65
C LYS A 76 -18.77 -1.11 1.43
N GLY A 77 -19.46 -0.09 1.91
CA GLY A 77 -20.71 -0.19 2.68
C GLY A 77 -20.52 -0.69 4.12
N LYS A 78 -19.27 -0.95 4.52
CA LYS A 78 -18.90 -1.29 5.90
C LYS A 78 -18.05 -0.20 6.52
N TRP A 79 -17.00 0.24 5.81
CA TRP A 79 -16.03 1.21 6.30
C TRP A 79 -15.92 2.43 5.40
N ILE A 80 -16.25 2.28 4.12
CA ILE A 80 -16.11 3.33 3.12
C ILE A 80 -17.26 3.31 2.12
N GLU A 81 -17.47 4.44 1.45
CA GLU A 81 -18.35 4.56 0.29
C GLU A 81 -17.68 5.39 -0.81
N PRO A 82 -17.88 5.06 -2.10
CA PRO A 82 -17.42 5.94 -3.16
C PRO A 82 -18.16 7.27 -3.07
N VAL A 83 -17.43 8.37 -3.22
CA VAL A 83 -18.03 9.68 -3.45
C VAL A 83 -18.76 9.63 -4.80
N THR A 84 -19.93 10.25 -4.92
CA THR A 84 -20.78 10.16 -6.12
C THR A 84 -21.06 11.52 -6.78
N ASP A 85 -20.54 12.60 -6.21
CA ASP A 85 -20.69 13.95 -6.76
C ASP A 85 -19.58 14.29 -7.77
N SER A 86 -19.46 15.56 -8.12
CA SER A 86 -18.43 16.06 -9.06
C SER A 86 -16.99 15.83 -8.59
N GLU A 87 -16.76 15.62 -7.29
CA GLU A 87 -15.44 15.44 -6.67
C GLU A 87 -15.08 13.95 -6.49
N GLN A 88 -15.86 13.04 -7.09
CA GLN A 88 -15.65 11.59 -6.99
C GLN A 88 -14.33 11.06 -7.60
N TRP A 89 -13.57 11.89 -8.31
CA TRP A 89 -12.34 11.51 -8.99
C TRP A 89 -11.18 12.40 -8.58
N ARG A 90 -10.07 11.81 -8.11
CA ARG A 90 -8.82 12.52 -7.85
C ARG A 90 -7.78 12.20 -8.92
N LYS A 91 -7.03 13.21 -9.36
CA LYS A 91 -5.88 12.99 -10.24
C LYS A 91 -4.76 12.32 -9.43
N SER A 92 -4.27 11.18 -9.91
CA SER A 92 -3.16 10.49 -9.25
C SER A 92 -1.88 11.33 -9.27
N SER A 93 -1.14 11.27 -8.17
CA SER A 93 0.24 11.76 -8.03
C SER A 93 1.24 10.90 -8.82
N ARG A 94 0.83 9.70 -9.26
CA ARG A 94 1.62 8.71 -9.99
C ARG A 94 1.05 8.47 -11.40
N PRO A 95 1.09 9.46 -12.30
CA PRO A 95 0.44 9.39 -13.61
C PRO A 95 1.01 8.29 -14.53
N SER A 96 2.24 7.84 -14.31
CA SER A 96 2.84 6.71 -15.05
C SER A 96 2.25 5.35 -14.65
N GLN A 97 1.68 5.24 -13.44
CA GLN A 97 1.04 4.02 -12.92
C GLN A 97 -0.48 4.09 -13.04
N HIS A 98 -1.05 5.30 -13.01
CA HIS A 98 -2.48 5.54 -13.11
C HIS A 98 -2.79 6.52 -14.25
N ALA A 99 -3.08 5.98 -15.43
CA ALA A 99 -3.49 6.77 -16.59
C ALA A 99 -4.91 7.37 -16.45
N LYS A 100 -5.72 6.85 -15.52
CA LYS A 100 -7.07 7.32 -15.23
C LYS A 100 -7.11 7.95 -13.83
N PRO A 101 -7.98 8.95 -13.60
CA PRO A 101 -8.27 9.43 -12.25
C PRO A 101 -8.69 8.31 -11.32
N LEU A 102 -8.33 8.44 -10.04
CA LEU A 102 -8.64 7.48 -9.00
C LEU A 102 -10.01 7.80 -8.39
N PRO A 103 -10.85 6.79 -8.11
CA PRO A 103 -12.08 7.01 -7.38
C PRO A 103 -11.76 7.45 -5.95
N LEU A 104 -12.44 8.48 -5.48
CA LEU A 104 -12.36 8.95 -4.10
C LEU A 104 -13.38 8.20 -3.23
N TYR A 105 -12.95 7.74 -2.07
CA TYR A 105 -13.80 7.08 -1.08
C TYR A 105 -13.93 7.96 0.15
N ARG A 106 -15.15 8.06 0.67
CA ARG A 106 -15.48 8.67 1.96
C ARG A 106 -15.46 7.60 3.04
N SER A 107 -14.91 7.91 4.19
CA SER A 107 -15.02 7.06 5.38
C SER A 107 -16.45 7.05 5.95
N LEU A 108 -16.86 5.88 6.46
CA LEU A 108 -18.06 5.69 7.27
C LEU A 108 -17.73 5.40 8.73
N VAL A 109 -16.44 5.25 9.06
CA VAL A 109 -15.99 4.86 10.40
C VAL A 109 -15.73 6.13 11.21
N VAL A 110 -16.15 6.11 12.47
CA VAL A 110 -15.89 7.19 13.43
C VAL A 110 -15.08 6.59 14.58
N GLY A 111 -13.83 7.06 14.76
CA GLY A 111 -12.94 6.60 15.82
C GLY A 111 -11.47 6.81 15.48
N ASP A 112 -10.58 6.57 16.45
CA ASP A 112 -9.13 6.63 16.27
C ASP A 112 -8.55 5.22 15.98
N CYS A 113 -7.51 5.15 15.14
CA CYS A 113 -6.81 3.91 14.77
C CYS A 113 -5.48 3.74 15.49
#